data_AF-A0A7C6SVU7-F1
#
_entry.id   AF-A0A7C6SVU7-F1
#
_cell.length_a   1.000
_cell.length_b   1.000
_cell.length_c   1.000
_cell.angle_alpha   90.00
_cell.angle_beta   90.00
_cell.angle_gamma   90.00
#
_symmetry.space_group_name_H-M   'P 1'
#
loop_
_entity.id
_entity.type
_entity.pdbx_description
1 polymer ?
#
loop_
_entity_poly.entity_id
_entity_poly.type
_entity_poly.pdbx_seq_one_letter_code
_entity_poly.pdbx_strand_id
1 'polypeptide(L)'
;MKIFTTAQLGKDYSGLKLEAQELMLELDNVHRGSMFHPGAVVIPAVFAPGEKMRVSGLDLLTAIVVGYEAGVGIGEAAGETHYETWHTTGTCGVFGAAAAAGKLLNLDENAMSWALGNAGTQAA
;
A
#
# COMPACT_ATOMS: atom_id res chain seq x y z
N MET A 1 -7.37 -20.79 -17.85
CA MET A 1 -6.37 -19.78 -17.47
C MET A 1 -5.92 -20.09 -16.05
N LYS A 2 -4.79 -20.81 -15.91
CA LYS A 2 -4.25 -21.20 -14.59
C LYS A 2 -3.41 -20.03 -14.08
N ILE A 3 -3.95 -19.30 -13.12
CA ILE A 3 -3.19 -18.38 -12.27
C ILE A 3 -2.22 -19.25 -11.46
N PHE A 4 -0.95 -18.86 -11.41
CA PHE A 4 0.13 -19.64 -10.79
C PHE A 4 -0.24 -20.08 -9.35
N THR A 5 -0.07 -21.37 -9.06
CA THR A 5 -0.36 -21.98 -7.76
C THR A 5 0.83 -21.79 -6.82
N THR A 6 0.62 -21.10 -5.70
CA THR A 6 1.55 -20.84 -4.57
C THR A 6 1.89 -22.07 -3.71
N ALA A 7 1.79 -23.29 -4.25
CA ALA A 7 1.78 -24.51 -3.44
C ALA A 7 3.13 -24.91 -2.78
N GLN A 8 4.16 -24.07 -2.71
CA GLN A 8 5.47 -24.45 -2.15
C GLN A 8 6.26 -23.38 -1.37
N LEU A 9 5.71 -22.21 -1.03
CA LEU A 9 6.54 -21.14 -0.45
C LEU A 9 6.06 -20.71 0.95
N GLY A 10 6.85 -21.06 1.96
CA GLY A 10 6.65 -20.65 3.35
C GLY A 10 7.40 -19.37 3.76
N LYS A 11 6.80 -18.71 4.77
CA LYS A 11 7.20 -17.53 5.58
C LYS A 11 6.85 -16.13 5.03
N ASP A 12 5.66 -15.67 5.45
CA ASP A 12 5.16 -14.33 5.87
C ASP A 12 5.51 -13.05 5.08
N TYR A 13 6.28 -13.09 3.99
CA TYR A 13 6.69 -11.89 3.21
C TYR A 13 6.70 -12.09 1.68
N SER A 14 6.03 -13.14 1.17
CA SER A 14 6.02 -13.46 -0.26
C SER A 14 5.34 -12.38 -1.10
N GLY A 15 4.24 -11.78 -0.62
CA GLY A 15 3.55 -10.68 -1.31
C GLY A 15 4.44 -9.45 -1.47
N LEU A 16 5.12 -9.02 -0.40
CA LEU A 16 6.07 -7.91 -0.43
C LEU A 16 7.22 -8.15 -1.42
N LYS A 17 7.71 -9.39 -1.57
CA LYS A 17 8.78 -9.72 -2.51
C LYS A 17 8.34 -9.66 -3.98
N LEU A 18 7.11 -10.07 -4.28
CA LEU A 18 6.58 -10.04 -5.63
C LEU A 18 6.33 -8.59 -6.08
N GLU A 19 5.69 -7.81 -5.24
CA GLU A 19 5.33 -6.41 -5.54
C GLU A 19 6.58 -5.52 -5.67
N ALA A 20 7.61 -5.76 -4.83
CA ALA A 20 8.90 -5.09 -4.99
C ALA A 20 9.60 -5.42 -6.31
N GLN A 21 9.41 -6.63 -6.86
CA GLN A 21 9.96 -7.01 -8.16
C GLN A 21 9.20 -6.34 -9.31
N GLU A 22 7.88 -6.20 -9.19
CA GLU A 22 7.05 -5.52 -10.19
C GLU A 22 7.40 -4.03 -10.26
N LEU A 23 7.58 -3.38 -9.12
CA LEU A 23 8.05 -1.99 -9.03
C LEU A 23 9.46 -1.82 -9.63
N MET A 24 10.41 -2.72 -9.34
CA MET A 24 11.76 -2.66 -9.92
C MET A 24 11.77 -2.78 -11.45
N LEU A 25 10.76 -3.44 -12.02
CA LEU A 25 10.63 -3.64 -13.46
C LEU A 25 9.70 -2.61 -14.12
N GLU A 26 9.14 -1.66 -13.36
CA GLU A 26 8.15 -0.68 -13.82
C GLU A 26 6.93 -1.37 -14.49
N LEU A 27 6.60 -2.58 -14.02
CA LEU A 27 5.45 -3.35 -14.51
C LEU A 27 4.19 -3.12 -13.68
N ASP A 28 4.34 -2.40 -12.57
CA ASP A 28 3.28 -2.02 -11.67
C ASP A 28 2.52 -0.78 -12.15
N ASN A 29 1.44 -0.44 -11.45
CA ASN A 29 0.55 0.64 -11.87
C ASN A 29 1.04 2.01 -11.40
N VAL A 30 0.91 3.02 -12.26
CA VAL A 30 1.24 4.42 -11.93
C VAL A 30 -0.01 5.28 -11.89
N HIS A 31 -0.19 6.03 -10.80
CA HIS A 31 -1.14 7.14 -10.77
C HIS A 31 -0.42 8.45 -11.12
N ARG A 32 -0.74 9.00 -12.29
CA ARG A 32 0.00 10.14 -12.88
C ARG A 32 -0.10 11.42 -12.04
N GLY A 33 -1.28 11.75 -11.52
CA GLY A 33 -1.50 13.00 -10.76
C GLY A 33 -0.66 13.06 -9.49
N SER A 34 -0.42 11.91 -8.86
CA SER A 34 0.34 11.79 -7.62
C SER A 34 1.78 11.30 -7.84
N MET A 35 2.20 10.99 -9.07
CA MET A 35 3.51 10.37 -9.38
C MET A 35 3.86 9.22 -8.43
N PHE A 36 2.86 8.38 -8.16
CA PHE A 36 2.86 7.36 -7.11
C PHE A 36 2.51 6.01 -7.74
N HIS A 37 3.15 4.97 -7.25
CA HIS A 37 2.90 3.56 -7.57
C HIS A 37 2.08 2.89 -6.45
N PRO A 38 0.74 3.05 -6.41
CA PRO A 38 -0.05 2.60 -5.28
C PRO A 38 -0.13 1.09 -5.12
N GLY A 39 -0.10 0.31 -6.20
CA GLY A 39 -0.19 -1.15 -6.12
C GLY A 39 0.99 -1.75 -5.39
N ALA A 40 2.19 -1.31 -5.76
CA ALA A 40 3.44 -1.78 -5.17
C ALA A 40 3.58 -1.53 -3.66
N VAL A 41 2.79 -0.61 -3.10
CA VAL A 41 2.84 -0.26 -1.68
C VAL A 41 1.60 -0.75 -0.92
N VAL A 42 0.41 -0.48 -1.44
CA VAL A 42 -0.85 -0.70 -0.72
C VAL A 42 -1.26 -2.18 -0.73
N ILE A 43 -1.17 -2.86 -1.87
CA ILE A 43 -1.57 -4.26 -2.00
C ILE A 43 -0.76 -5.16 -1.04
N PRO A 44 0.58 -5.13 -1.03
CA PRO A 44 1.35 -6.00 -0.13
C PRO A 44 1.13 -5.68 1.35
N ALA A 45 0.81 -4.42 1.69
CA ALA A 45 0.54 -4.00 3.06
C ALA A 45 -0.69 -4.71 3.67
N VAL A 46 -1.65 -5.13 2.85
CA VAL A 46 -2.88 -5.80 3.32
C VAL A 46 -3.06 -7.23 2.84
N PHE A 47 -2.37 -7.66 1.77
CA PHE A 47 -2.56 -8.99 1.20
C PHE A 47 -2.15 -10.11 2.18
N ALA A 48 -0.89 -10.12 2.61
CA ALA A 48 -0.39 -11.11 3.57
C ALA A 48 -1.12 -11.10 4.93
N PRO A 49 -1.34 -9.93 5.59
CA PRO A 49 -2.10 -9.92 6.84
C PRO A 49 -3.58 -10.27 6.62
N GLY A 50 -4.18 -9.89 5.49
CA GLY A 50 -5.55 -10.24 5.14
C GLY A 50 -5.75 -11.75 4.98
N GLU A 51 -4.81 -12.43 4.30
CA GLU A 51 -4.79 -13.90 4.22
C GLU A 51 -4.70 -14.53 5.62
N LYS A 52 -3.80 -14.02 6.46
CA LYS A 52 -3.58 -14.52 7.83
C LYS A 52 -4.82 -14.34 8.71
N MET A 53 -5.52 -13.21 8.56
CA MET A 53 -6.76 -12.88 9.27
C MET A 53 -7.99 -13.56 8.67
N ARG A 54 -7.86 -14.17 7.48
CA ARG A 54 -8.96 -14.77 6.70
C ARG A 54 -10.10 -13.77 6.43
N VAL A 55 -9.75 -12.53 6.11
CA VAL A 55 -10.75 -11.52 5.73
C VAL A 55 -11.46 -11.90 4.44
N SER A 56 -12.65 -11.38 4.22
CA SER A 56 -13.33 -11.59 2.94
C SER A 56 -12.59 -10.85 1.82
N GLY A 57 -12.75 -11.33 0.57
CA GLY A 57 -12.20 -10.61 -0.59
C GLY A 57 -12.76 -9.19 -0.71
N LEU A 58 -14.00 -8.95 -0.27
CA LEU A 58 -14.60 -7.62 -0.26
C LEU A 58 -13.94 -6.71 0.77
N ASP A 59 -13.66 -7.22 1.97
CA ASP A 59 -12.96 -6.44 3.01
C ASP A 59 -11.53 -6.10 2.57
N LEU A 60 -10.85 -7.06 1.93
CA LEU A 60 -9.51 -6.86 1.37
C LEU A 60 -9.53 -5.77 0.29
N LEU A 61 -10.45 -5.84 -0.68
CA LEU A 61 -10.61 -4.82 -1.72
C LEU A 61 -10.97 -3.46 -1.13
N THR A 62 -11.82 -3.43 -0.10
CA THR A 62 -12.18 -2.19 0.59
C THR A 62 -10.96 -1.55 1.25
N ALA A 63 -10.12 -2.35 1.91
CA ALA A 63 -8.88 -1.86 2.51
C ALA A 63 -7.89 -1.33 1.45
N ILE A 64 -7.77 -2.02 0.31
CA ILE A 64 -6.94 -1.56 -0.82
C ILE A 64 -7.42 -0.21 -1.33
N VAL A 65 -8.73 -0.05 -1.59
CA VAL A 65 -9.30 1.21 -2.07
C VAL A 65 -9.05 2.35 -1.10
N VAL A 66 -9.22 2.12 0.21
CA VAL A 66 -8.92 3.12 1.24
C VAL A 66 -7.45 3.54 1.22
N GLY A 67 -6.52 2.60 1.04
CA GLY A 67 -5.10 2.92 0.92
C GLY A 67 -4.75 3.70 -0.34
N TYR A 68 -5.36 3.35 -1.47
CA TYR A 68 -5.19 4.06 -2.73
C TYR A 68 -5.65 5.51 -2.58
N GLU A 69 -6.86 5.74 -2.06
CA GLU A 69 -7.42 7.09 -1.88
C GLU A 69 -6.53 7.96 -1.00
N ALA A 70 -6.07 7.42 0.14
CA ALA A 70 -5.20 8.15 1.06
C ALA A 70 -3.84 8.47 0.44
N GLY A 71 -3.17 7.48 -0.15
CA GLY A 71 -1.84 7.66 -0.73
C GLY A 71 -1.84 8.56 -1.96
N VAL A 72 -2.83 8.40 -2.85
CA VAL A 72 -3.01 9.26 -4.02
C VAL A 72 -3.34 10.68 -3.59
N GLY A 73 -4.30 10.89 -2.69
CA GLY A 73 -4.67 12.22 -2.23
C GLY A 73 -3.50 12.97 -1.59
N ILE A 74 -2.66 12.28 -0.82
CA ILE A 74 -1.45 12.86 -0.23
C ILE A 74 -0.39 13.16 -1.31
N GLY A 75 -0.18 12.26 -2.26
CA GLY A 75 0.78 12.48 -3.36
C GLY A 75 0.38 13.65 -4.26
N GLU A 76 -0.92 13.78 -4.59
CA GLU A 76 -1.44 14.95 -5.32
C GLU A 76 -1.27 16.24 -4.52
N ALA A 77 -1.50 16.20 -3.20
CA ALA A 77 -1.32 17.36 -2.33
C ALA A 77 0.16 17.76 -2.17
N ALA A 78 1.09 16.80 -2.21
CA ALA A 78 2.53 17.07 -2.18
C ALA A 78 3.02 17.73 -3.47
N GLY A 79 2.45 17.34 -4.61
CA GLY A 79 2.67 17.97 -5.91
C GLY A 79 4.04 17.71 -6.54
N GLU A 80 4.25 18.32 -7.71
CA GLU A 80 5.43 18.12 -8.56
C GLU A 80 6.74 18.49 -7.86
N THR A 81 6.77 19.62 -7.15
CA THR A 81 7.98 20.09 -6.44
C THR A 81 8.48 19.12 -5.38
N HIS A 82 7.57 18.33 -4.78
CA HIS A 82 7.97 17.28 -3.84
C HIS A 82 8.66 16.14 -4.58
N TYR A 83 8.09 15.69 -5.71
CA TYR A 83 8.66 14.61 -6.52
C TYR A 83 10.04 14.95 -7.10
N GLU A 84 10.28 16.23 -7.43
CA GLU A 84 11.60 16.71 -7.88
C GLU A 84 12.71 16.47 -6.83
N THR A 85 12.35 16.39 -5.55
CA THR A 85 13.30 16.23 -4.43
C THR A 85 13.26 14.82 -3.84
N TRP A 86 12.07 14.23 -3.74
CA TRP A 86 11.81 12.98 -3.01
C TRP A 86 10.98 12.01 -3.85
N HIS A 87 11.21 10.72 -3.69
CA HIS A 87 10.41 9.73 -4.40
C HIS A 87 9.03 9.58 -3.74
N THR A 88 7.96 10.00 -4.44
CA THR A 88 6.60 10.02 -3.89
C THR A 88 6.10 8.63 -3.48
N THR A 89 6.52 7.56 -4.16
CA THR A 89 6.17 6.19 -3.74
C THR A 89 6.68 5.84 -2.34
N GLY A 90 7.87 6.31 -1.95
CA GLY A 90 8.40 6.09 -0.60
C GLY A 90 7.78 7.02 0.43
N THR A 91 7.77 8.32 0.12
CA THR A 91 7.35 9.36 1.06
C THR A 91 5.84 9.47 1.26
N CYS A 92 5.03 9.17 0.23
CA CYS A 92 3.56 9.23 0.31
C CYS A 92 2.91 7.84 0.40
N GLY A 93 3.56 6.80 -0.18
CA GLY A 93 3.03 5.44 -0.14
C GLY A 93 2.85 4.89 1.27
N VAL A 94 3.71 5.30 2.22
CA VAL A 94 3.61 4.87 3.63
C VAL A 94 2.26 5.22 4.27
N PHE A 95 1.64 6.34 3.87
CA PHE A 95 0.31 6.72 4.35
C PHE A 95 -0.79 5.85 3.74
N GLY A 96 -0.66 5.49 2.46
CA GLY A 96 -1.56 4.54 1.82
C GLY A 96 -1.50 3.16 2.46
N ALA A 97 -0.30 2.66 2.77
CA ALA A 97 -0.11 1.41 3.51
C ALA A 97 -0.75 1.47 4.91
N ALA A 98 -0.55 2.56 5.65
CA ALA A 98 -1.11 2.74 6.99
C ALA A 98 -2.64 2.83 6.96
N ALA A 99 -3.22 3.57 6.01
CA ALA A 99 -4.67 3.67 5.85
C ALA A 99 -5.31 2.32 5.48
N ALA A 100 -4.69 1.56 4.58
CA ALA A 100 -5.15 0.23 4.21
C ALA A 100 -5.08 -0.75 5.37
N ALA A 101 -3.93 -0.82 6.07
CA ALA A 101 -3.76 -1.65 7.24
C ALA A 101 -4.73 -1.26 8.36
N GLY A 102 -4.93 0.04 8.58
CA GLY A 102 -5.88 0.54 9.57
C GLY A 102 -7.33 0.16 9.23
N LYS A 103 -7.70 0.19 7.94
CA LYS A 103 -9.02 -0.28 7.48
C LYS A 103 -9.18 -1.78 7.69
N LEU A 104 -8.17 -2.57 7.35
CA LEU A 104 -8.16 -4.03 7.53
C LEU A 104 -8.29 -4.43 9.01
N LEU A 105 -7.62 -3.69 9.90
CA LEU A 105 -7.66 -3.89 11.35
C LEU A 105 -8.89 -3.28 12.03
N ASN A 106 -9.75 -2.61 11.26
CA ASN A 106 -10.93 -1.91 11.74
C ASN A 106 -10.61 -0.92 12.87
N LEU A 107 -9.56 -0.12 12.68
CA LEU A 107 -9.17 0.92 13.63
C LEU A 107 -10.26 2.00 13.73
N ASP A 108 -10.43 2.53 14.93
CA ASP A 108 -11.23 3.74 15.14
C ASP A 108 -10.47 5.00 14.67
N GLU A 109 -11.14 6.16 14.74
CA GLU A 109 -10.59 7.43 14.27
C GLU A 109 -9.28 7.82 14.97
N ASN A 110 -9.19 7.59 16.28
CA ASN A 110 -8.00 7.94 17.06
C ASN A 110 -6.82 7.04 16.67
N ALA A 111 -7.06 5.73 16.61
CA ALA A 111 -6.04 4.76 16.23
C ALA A 111 -5.58 4.96 14.77
N MET A 112 -6.50 5.32 13.86
CA MET A 112 -6.15 5.68 12.49
C MET A 112 -5.27 6.94 12.46
N SER A 113 -5.61 7.98 13.22
CA SER A 113 -4.78 9.19 13.31
C SER A 113 -3.37 8.89 13.82
N TRP A 114 -3.22 8.00 14.81
CA TRP A 114 -1.90 7.59 15.29
C TRP A 114 -1.14 6.76 14.26
N ALA A 115 -1.82 5.86 13.55
CA ALA A 115 -1.20 5.07 12.49
C ALA A 115 -0.62 5.97 11.38
N LEU A 116 -1.40 6.97 10.95
CA LEU A 116 -0.94 7.97 9.97
C LEU A 116 0.19 8.85 10.51
N GLY A 117 0.15 9.24 11.79
CA GLY A 117 1.26 9.96 12.42
C GLY A 117 2.56 9.16 12.45
N ASN A 118 2.49 7.89 12.81
CA ASN A 118 3.64 6.97 12.78
C ASN A 118 4.13 6.66 11.35
N ALA A 119 3.23 6.67 10.36
CA ALA A 119 3.60 6.56 8.96
C ALA A 119 4.42 7.79 8.52
N GLY A 120 3.97 8.99 8.89
CA GLY A 120 4.66 10.23 8.56
C GLY A 120 6.08 10.30 9.11
N THR A 121 6.35 9.77 10.31
CA THR A 121 7.74 9.73 10.84
C THR A 121 8.63 8.71 10.15
N GLN A 122 8.06 7.78 9.38
CA GLN A 122 8.77 6.73 8.62
C GLN A 122 8.83 7.02 7.11
N ALA A 123 8.19 8.11 6.66
CA ALA A 123 8.24 8.54 5.27
C ALA A 123 9.67 8.87 4.85
N ALA A 124 10.17 8.20 3.81
CA ALA A 124 11.51 8.39 3.25
C ALA A 124 11.55 7.97 1.78
#